data_AF-A0A918NV92-F1
#
_entry.id   AF-A0A918NV92-F1
#
_cell.length_a   1.000
_cell.length_b   1.000
_cell.length_c   1.000
_cell.angle_alpha   90.00
_cell.angle_beta   90.00
_cell.angle_gamma   90.00
#
_symmetry.space_group_name_H-M   'P 1'
#
loop_
_entity.id
_entity.type
_entity.pdbx_description
1 polymer ?
#
loop_
_entity_poly.entity_id
_entity_poly.type
_entity_poly.pdbx_seq_one_letter_code
_entity_poly.pdbx_strand_id
1 'polypeptide(L)'
;MDELARWLDQRLAEDERDAQDRRGIFPQPGVDDDGTVWLHVRPGGNAVIVRQRDPIEGYDDLAKLRNWAGADNGWTQARVLREIEAKRRVLSDFTETARLRDEAASRIRAAGDHPDPGDLDTWDRAEREAAILEAPVRVLATVYRDRPGYRAEEWAP
;
A
#
# COMPACT_ATOMS: atom_id res chain seq x y z
N MET A 1 9.92 3.97 13.12
CA MET A 1 8.79 3.44 12.33
C MET A 1 7.87 4.54 11.80
N ASP A 2 7.70 5.67 12.50
CA ASP A 2 6.82 6.79 12.07
C ASP A 2 7.19 7.39 10.71
N GLU A 3 8.47 7.35 10.35
CA GLU A 3 8.92 7.81 9.05
C GLU A 3 8.51 6.87 7.91
N LEU A 4 8.61 5.56 8.13
CA LEU A 4 8.06 4.56 7.21
C LEU A 4 6.56 4.74 7.05
N ALA A 5 5.85 4.97 8.17
CA ALA A 5 4.42 5.17 8.15
C ALA A 5 4.01 6.41 7.32
N ARG A 6 4.64 7.56 7.56
CA ARG A 6 4.40 8.78 6.77
C ARG A 6 4.76 8.61 5.29
N TRP A 7 5.89 7.96 5.01
CA TRP A 7 6.30 7.70 3.63
C TRP A 7 5.30 6.79 2.91
N LEU A 8 4.83 5.74 3.56
CA LEU A 8 3.83 4.82 3.03
C LEU A 8 2.48 5.52 2.79
N ASP A 9 2.04 6.38 3.71
CA ASP A 9 0.80 7.16 3.54
C ASP A 9 0.88 8.05 2.29
N GLN A 10 2.02 8.73 2.09
CA GLN A 10 2.25 9.52 0.88
C GLN A 10 2.19 8.65 -0.39
N ARG A 11 2.81 7.46 -0.39
CA ARG A 11 2.75 6.54 -1.55
C ARG A 11 1.31 6.10 -1.83
N LEU A 12 0.53 5.78 -0.80
CA LEU A 12 -0.88 5.39 -0.94
C LEU A 12 -1.74 6.55 -1.47
N ALA A 13 -1.45 7.78 -1.07
CA ALA A 13 -2.13 8.96 -1.62
C ALA A 13 -1.80 9.23 -3.09
N GLU A 14 -0.57 8.97 -3.51
CA GLU A 14 -0.18 9.00 -4.93
C GLU A 14 -0.89 7.90 -5.72
N ASP A 15 -0.88 6.66 -5.23
CA ASP A 15 -1.59 5.54 -5.86
C ASP A 15 -3.09 5.80 -5.97
N GLU A 16 -3.72 6.40 -4.95
CA GLU A 16 -5.13 6.77 -4.99
C GLU A 16 -5.39 7.84 -6.05
N ARG A 17 -4.56 8.89 -6.08
CA ARG A 17 -4.68 9.95 -7.07
C ARG A 17 -4.52 9.41 -8.48
N ASP A 18 -3.52 8.56 -8.71
CA ASP A 18 -3.31 7.91 -9.99
C ASP A 18 -4.49 7.01 -10.37
N ALA A 19 -5.09 6.31 -9.40
CA ALA A 19 -6.28 5.49 -9.61
C ALA A 19 -7.55 6.32 -9.88
N GLN A 20 -7.67 7.52 -9.32
CA GLN A 20 -8.85 8.39 -9.45
C GLN A 20 -8.77 9.30 -10.70
N ASP A 21 -7.59 9.87 -10.98
CA ASP A 21 -7.34 10.66 -12.17
C ASP A 21 -7.50 9.74 -13.38
N ARG A 22 -8.48 10.03 -14.22
CA ARG A 22 -8.86 9.26 -15.41
C ARG A 22 -7.80 9.33 -16.52
N ARG A 23 -6.52 9.05 -16.22
CA ARG A 23 -5.41 8.94 -17.17
C ARG A 23 -5.50 7.69 -18.06
N GLY A 24 -6.69 7.34 -18.54
CA GLY A 24 -6.92 6.13 -19.32
C GLY A 24 -7.00 4.84 -18.48
N ILE A 25 -7.31 4.95 -17.17
CA ILE A 25 -7.66 3.79 -16.34
C ILE A 25 -9.09 3.43 -16.67
N PHE A 26 -9.25 2.37 -17.45
CA PHE A 26 -10.56 1.84 -17.81
C PHE A 26 -11.12 1.06 -16.62
N PRO A 27 -12.44 1.06 -16.40
CA PRO A 27 -13.04 0.32 -15.29
C PRO A 27 -12.69 -1.18 -15.32
N GLN A 28 -12.37 -1.70 -16.51
CA GLN A 28 -11.90 -3.06 -16.76
C GLN A 28 -10.80 -3.07 -17.83
N PRO A 29 -9.89 -4.06 -17.80
CA PRO A 29 -9.03 -4.36 -18.94
C PRO A 29 -9.84 -4.61 -20.22
N GLY A 30 -9.23 -4.44 -21.38
CA GLY A 30 -9.97 -4.54 -22.64
C GLY A 30 -9.12 -4.27 -23.87
N VAL A 31 -9.78 -4.30 -25.02
CA VAL A 31 -9.18 -4.15 -26.34
C VAL A 31 -10.01 -3.16 -27.13
N ASP A 32 -9.36 -2.14 -27.69
CA ASP A 32 -9.95 -1.19 -28.63
C ASP A 32 -10.31 -1.87 -29.97
N ASP A 33 -11.19 -1.26 -30.75
CA ASP A 33 -11.55 -1.71 -32.10
C ASP A 33 -10.34 -1.75 -33.07
N ASP A 34 -9.27 -0.99 -32.75
CA ASP A 34 -8.02 -0.96 -33.51
C ASP A 34 -6.99 -2.02 -33.08
N GLY A 35 -7.37 -2.90 -32.14
CA GLY A 35 -6.53 -3.96 -31.61
C GLY A 35 -5.61 -3.53 -30.46
N THR A 36 -5.67 -2.28 -30.01
CA THR A 36 -4.89 -1.81 -28.85
C THR A 36 -5.39 -2.48 -27.58
N VAL A 37 -4.50 -3.14 -26.84
CA VAL A 37 -4.85 -3.74 -25.54
C VAL A 37 -4.50 -2.76 -24.42
N TRP A 38 -5.42 -2.58 -23.48
CA TRP A 38 -5.15 -1.90 -22.22
C TRP A 38 -5.28 -2.88 -21.05
N LEU A 39 -4.25 -2.90 -20.21
CA LEU A 39 -4.24 -3.65 -18.95
C LEU A 39 -3.78 -2.78 -17.81
N HIS A 40 -4.27 -3.11 -16.62
CA HIS A 40 -3.67 -2.70 -15.38
C HIS A 40 -2.72 -3.81 -14.93
N VAL A 41 -1.43 -3.65 -15.24
CA VAL A 41 -0.40 -4.59 -14.82
C VAL A 41 0.18 -4.10 -13.49
N ARG A 42 0.35 -5.02 -12.54
CA ARG A 42 1.10 -4.76 -11.31
C ARG A 42 2.26 -5.74 -11.19
N PRO A 43 3.51 -5.30 -11.43
CA PRO A 43 4.66 -5.84 -10.73
C PRO A 43 5.08 -4.82 -9.67
N GLY A 44 5.08 -5.21 -8.39
CA GLY A 44 5.64 -4.38 -7.31
C GLY A 44 5.01 -2.99 -7.16
N GLY A 45 3.70 -2.92 -6.88
CA GLY A 45 3.12 -1.74 -6.22
C GLY A 45 2.35 -0.72 -7.07
N ASN A 46 2.53 -0.61 -8.39
CA ASN A 46 1.80 0.40 -9.19
C ASN A 46 0.87 -0.23 -10.22
N ALA A 47 -0.33 0.34 -10.39
CA ALA A 47 -1.13 0.10 -11.58
C ALA A 47 -0.43 0.78 -12.77
N VAL A 48 0.27 0.01 -13.59
CA VAL A 48 0.76 0.51 -14.88
C VAL A 48 -0.34 0.27 -15.90
N ILE A 49 -0.84 1.36 -16.51
CA ILE A 49 -1.67 1.29 -17.70
C ILE A 49 -0.71 1.09 -18.87
N VAL A 50 -0.62 -0.14 -19.34
CA VAL A 50 0.12 -0.42 -20.57
C VAL A 50 -0.88 -0.33 -21.72
N ARG A 51 -0.69 0.64 -22.61
CA ARG A 51 -1.34 0.68 -23.92
C ARG A 51 -0.34 0.16 -24.94
N GLN A 52 -0.68 -0.95 -25.59
CA GLN A 52 0.15 -1.53 -26.65
C GLN A 52 -0.70 -1.80 -27.89
N ARG A 53 -0.20 -1.35 -29.03
CA ARG A 53 -0.83 -1.52 -30.35
C ARG A 53 -0.17 -2.67 -31.10
N ASP A 54 -0.97 -3.53 -31.70
CA ASP A 54 -0.51 -4.62 -32.58
C ASP A 54 0.04 -4.07 -33.91
N PRO A 55 1.10 -4.66 -34.51
CA PRO A 55 1.96 -5.71 -33.97
C PRO A 55 3.16 -5.15 -33.20
N ILE A 56 3.40 -5.72 -32.01
CA ILE A 56 4.72 -5.71 -31.39
C ILE A 56 5.32 -7.08 -31.68
N GLU A 57 6.33 -7.11 -32.54
CA GLU A 57 7.11 -8.31 -32.83
C GLU A 57 7.68 -8.89 -31.51
N GLY A 58 7.40 -10.17 -31.25
CA GLY A 58 8.06 -10.93 -30.18
C GLY A 58 7.23 -11.26 -28.93
N TYR A 59 5.94 -10.92 -28.86
CA TYR A 59 5.08 -11.29 -27.72
C TYR A 59 3.87 -12.16 -28.12
N ASP A 60 4.04 -13.48 -28.05
CA ASP A 60 2.94 -14.47 -27.96
C ASP A 60 2.02 -14.23 -26.72
N ASP A 61 2.43 -13.34 -25.81
CA ASP A 61 1.70 -13.02 -24.58
C ASP A 61 0.57 -11.99 -24.76
N LEU A 62 0.41 -11.30 -25.91
CA LEU A 62 -0.72 -10.37 -26.08
C LEU A 62 -2.08 -11.10 -26.11
N ALA A 63 -2.15 -12.30 -26.70
CA ALA A 63 -3.33 -13.15 -26.61
C ALA A 63 -3.58 -13.64 -25.17
N LYS A 64 -2.52 -13.91 -24.40
CA LYS A 64 -2.63 -14.28 -22.97
C LYS A 64 -3.08 -13.09 -22.12
N LEU A 65 -2.53 -11.90 -22.37
CA LEU A 65 -2.91 -10.65 -21.72
C LEU A 65 -4.37 -10.29 -22.04
N ARG A 66 -4.79 -10.42 -23.30
CA ARG A 66 -6.19 -10.28 -23.72
C ARG A 66 -7.11 -11.29 -23.03
N ASN A 67 -6.70 -12.56 -22.90
CA ASN A 67 -7.43 -13.57 -22.13
C ASN A 67 -7.47 -13.25 -20.63
N TRP A 68 -6.39 -12.70 -20.07
CA TRP A 68 -6.30 -12.29 -18.66
C TRP A 68 -7.17 -11.07 -18.36
N ALA A 69 -7.20 -10.12 -19.30
CA ALA A 69 -8.06 -8.96 -19.33
C ALA A 69 -9.55 -9.34 -19.38
N GLY A 70 -9.91 -10.35 -20.20
CA GLY A 70 -11.28 -10.83 -20.38
C GLY A 70 -11.77 -11.84 -19.32
N ALA A 71 -10.94 -12.25 -18.37
CA ALA A 71 -11.27 -13.32 -17.41
C ALA A 71 -11.77 -12.84 -16.04
N ASP A 72 -12.21 -11.58 -15.87
CA ASP A 72 -12.54 -10.95 -14.57
C ASP A 72 -11.39 -10.96 -13.52
N ASN A 73 -10.21 -11.44 -13.91
CA ASN A 73 -9.02 -11.56 -13.08
C ASN A 73 -8.16 -10.29 -13.11
N GLY A 74 -8.55 -9.30 -13.92
CA GLY A 74 -7.88 -8.01 -14.03
C GLY A 74 -8.07 -7.13 -12.80
N TRP A 75 -7.10 -6.26 -12.56
CA TRP A 75 -7.22 -5.23 -11.53
C TRP A 75 -8.21 -4.16 -11.98
N THR A 76 -9.45 -4.18 -11.48
CA THR A 76 -10.39 -3.06 -11.71
C THR A 76 -10.01 -1.86 -10.85
N GLN A 77 -10.37 -0.65 -11.30
CA GLN A 77 -10.18 0.57 -10.51
C GLN A 77 -10.78 0.42 -9.10
N ALA A 78 -12.00 -0.12 -9.01
CA ALA A 78 -12.67 -0.36 -7.73
C ALA A 78 -11.90 -1.33 -6.83
N ARG A 79 -11.24 -2.36 -7.39
CA ARG A 79 -10.40 -3.28 -6.61
C ARG A 79 -9.15 -2.58 -6.08
N VAL A 80 -8.48 -1.78 -6.91
CA VAL A 80 -7.29 -1.01 -6.51
C VAL A 80 -7.63 -0.05 -5.36
N LEU A 81 -8.72 0.71 -5.49
CA LEU A 81 -9.17 1.63 -4.44
C LEU A 81 -9.51 0.90 -3.13
N ARG A 82 -10.16 -0.28 -3.20
CA ARG A 82 -10.42 -1.11 -2.00
C ARG A 82 -9.14 -1.61 -1.34
N GLU A 83 -8.12 -1.96 -2.12
CA GLU A 83 -6.84 -2.39 -1.57
C GLU A 83 -6.10 -1.22 -0.89
N ILE A 84 -6.08 -0.03 -1.52
CA ILE A 84 -5.50 1.18 -0.92
C ILE A 84 -6.17 1.48 0.41
N GLU A 85 -7.50 1.44 0.45
CA GLU A 85 -8.29 1.63 1.66
C GLU A 85 -7.94 0.59 2.75
N ALA A 86 -7.81 -0.69 2.39
CA ALA A 86 -7.41 -1.73 3.33
C ALA A 86 -6.00 -1.48 3.91
N LYS A 87 -5.05 -1.04 3.08
CA LYS A 87 -3.69 -0.67 3.53
C LYS A 87 -3.69 0.54 4.46
N ARG A 88 -4.52 1.54 4.16
CA ARG A 88 -4.68 2.72 5.03
C ARG A 88 -5.21 2.36 6.40
N ARG A 89 -6.11 1.39 6.51
CA ARG A 89 -6.60 0.92 7.82
C ARG A 89 -5.48 0.33 8.67
N VAL A 90 -4.68 -0.58 8.10
CA VAL A 90 -3.51 -1.15 8.79
C VAL A 90 -2.54 -0.05 9.24
N LEU A 91 -2.30 0.94 8.36
CA LEU A 91 -1.41 2.06 8.67
C LEU A 91 -1.97 3.00 9.75
N SER A 92 -3.28 3.23 9.74
CA SER A 92 -4.01 4.00 10.74
C SER A 92 -3.95 3.32 12.10
N ASP A 93 -4.22 2.01 12.15
CA ASP A 93 -4.16 1.22 13.38
C ASP A 93 -2.74 1.24 13.97
N PHE A 94 -1.72 1.13 13.13
CA PHE A 94 -0.31 1.24 13.55
C PHE A 94 -0.01 2.62 14.12
N THR A 95 -0.40 3.69 13.42
CA THR A 95 -0.09 5.07 13.82
C THR A 95 -0.80 5.45 15.12
N GLU A 96 -2.06 5.05 15.27
CA GLU A 96 -2.83 5.29 16.50
C GLU A 96 -2.24 4.52 17.69
N THR A 97 -1.89 3.25 17.47
CA THR A 97 -1.23 2.43 18.50
C THR A 97 0.10 3.03 18.94
N ALA A 98 0.94 3.47 17.99
CA ALA A 98 2.20 4.15 18.29
C ALA A 98 1.98 5.45 19.07
N ARG A 99 0.97 6.25 18.71
CA ARG A 99 0.59 7.47 19.43
C ARG A 99 0.19 7.18 20.88
N LEU A 100 -0.69 6.20 21.10
CA LEU A 100 -1.15 5.81 22.44
C LEU A 100 0.00 5.34 23.31
N ARG A 101 0.91 4.54 22.75
CA ARG A 101 2.14 4.11 23.43
C ARG A 101 2.97 5.31 23.86
N ASP A 102 3.28 6.22 22.94
CA ASP A 102 4.19 7.33 23.20
C ASP A 102 3.60 8.33 24.21
N GLU A 103 2.28 8.55 24.17
CA GLU A 103 1.56 9.34 25.16
C GLU A 103 1.59 8.70 26.56
N ALA A 104 1.32 7.39 26.65
CA ALA A 104 1.41 6.66 27.91
C ALA A 104 2.85 6.68 28.46
N ALA A 105 3.85 6.45 27.61
CA ALA A 105 5.26 6.56 27.98
C ALA A 105 5.62 7.97 28.49
N SER A 106 5.05 9.02 27.89
CA SER A 106 5.24 10.40 28.36
C SER A 106 4.66 10.62 29.74
N ARG A 107 3.45 10.11 30.02
CA ARG A 107 2.82 10.23 31.35
C ARG A 107 3.54 9.43 32.41
N ILE A 108 3.97 8.20 32.10
CA ILE A 108 4.80 7.36 32.98
C ILE A 108 6.09 8.10 33.35
N ARG A 109 6.81 8.66 32.36
CA ARG A 109 8.04 9.44 32.62
C ARG A 109 7.79 10.67 33.49
N ALA A 110 6.68 11.37 33.28
CA ALA A 110 6.32 12.55 34.07
C ALA A 110 5.98 12.20 35.52
N ALA A 111 5.41 11.02 35.76
CA ALA A 111 5.03 10.55 37.10
C ALA A 111 6.21 10.03 37.95
N GLY A 112 7.37 9.77 37.33
CA GLY A 112 8.58 9.33 38.04
C GLY A 112 8.39 7.97 38.74
N ASP A 113 8.58 7.95 40.06
CA ASP A 113 8.53 6.72 40.87
C ASP A 113 7.10 6.21 41.14
N HIS A 114 6.08 6.98 40.75
CA HIS A 114 4.68 6.67 41.05
C HIS A 114 3.79 6.76 39.79
N PRO A 115 4.06 5.99 38.73
CA PRO A 115 3.23 5.97 37.53
C PRO A 115 1.82 5.43 37.82
N ASP A 116 0.84 5.97 37.11
CA ASP A 116 -0.54 5.47 37.16
C ASP A 116 -0.62 4.05 36.57
N PRO A 117 -1.30 3.09 37.24
CA PRO A 117 -1.44 1.73 36.72
C PRO A 117 -2.13 1.64 35.36
N GLY A 118 -3.06 2.55 35.05
CA GLY A 118 -3.76 2.61 33.77
C GLY A 118 -2.84 3.05 32.63
N ASP A 119 -1.89 3.94 32.91
CA ASP A 119 -0.86 4.32 31.92
C ASP A 119 0.12 3.19 31.64
N LEU A 120 0.48 2.40 32.65
CA LEU A 120 1.30 1.20 32.48
C LEU A 120 0.59 0.15 31.61
N ASP A 121 -0.70 -0.12 31.85
CA ASP A 121 -1.49 -1.07 31.05
C ASP A 121 -1.66 -0.58 29.61
N THR A 122 -1.95 0.71 29.43
CA THR A 122 -2.06 1.33 28.11
C THR A 122 -0.75 1.21 27.33
N TRP A 123 0.37 1.50 27.97
CA TRP A 123 1.69 1.39 27.36
C TRP A 123 2.02 -0.06 26.97
N ASP A 124 1.85 -1.03 27.87
CA ASP A 124 2.17 -2.44 27.59
C ASP A 124 1.29 -3.00 26.46
N ARG A 125 0.00 -2.68 26.46
CA ARG A 125 -0.92 -3.09 25.39
C ARG A 125 -0.51 -2.49 24.04
N ALA A 126 -0.30 -1.18 24.01
CA ALA A 126 0.04 -0.48 22.78
C ALA A 126 1.42 -0.90 22.24
N GLU A 127 2.39 -1.18 23.11
CA GLU A 127 3.70 -1.68 22.69
C GLU A 127 3.60 -3.07 22.03
N ARG A 128 2.82 -3.98 22.61
CA ARG A 128 2.60 -5.31 22.01
C ARG A 128 1.87 -5.23 20.68
N GLU A 129 0.82 -4.40 20.60
CA GLU A 129 0.04 -4.23 19.39
C GLU A 129 0.87 -3.56 18.28
N ALA A 130 1.69 -2.55 18.61
CA ALA A 130 2.62 -1.93 17.68
C ALA A 130 3.58 -2.98 17.11
N ALA A 131 4.18 -3.81 17.95
CA ALA A 131 5.10 -4.87 17.53
C ALA A 131 4.44 -5.89 16.57
N ILE A 132 3.15 -6.20 16.77
CA ILE A 132 2.38 -7.07 15.86
C ILE A 132 2.18 -6.38 14.50
N LEU A 133 1.90 -5.07 14.51
CA LEU A 133 1.60 -4.29 13.30
C LEU A 133 2.86 -3.86 12.52
N GLU A 134 4.05 -3.86 13.14
CA GLU A 134 5.30 -3.49 12.45
C GLU A 134 5.58 -4.36 11.22
N ALA A 135 5.45 -5.69 11.35
CA ALA A 135 5.73 -6.61 10.26
C ALA A 135 4.75 -6.42 9.07
N PRO A 136 3.42 -6.35 9.26
CA PRO A 136 2.49 -5.94 8.22
C PRO A 136 2.87 -4.62 7.54
N VAL A 137 3.21 -3.57 8.29
CA VAL A 137 3.59 -2.26 7.72
C VAL A 137 4.84 -2.37 6.84
N ARG A 138 5.86 -3.12 7.27
CA ARG A 138 7.06 -3.38 6.46
C ARG A 138 6.73 -4.16 5.19
N VAL A 139 5.92 -5.21 5.30
CA VAL A 139 5.45 -5.99 4.14
C VAL A 139 4.69 -5.09 3.16
N LEU A 140 3.81 -4.21 3.64
CA LEU A 140 3.11 -3.25 2.80
C LEU A 140 4.07 -2.31 2.07
N ALA A 141 5.17 -1.91 2.71
CA ALA A 141 6.18 -1.05 2.11
C ALA A 141 7.05 -1.76 1.06
N THR A 142 7.20 -3.08 1.12
CA THR A 142 8.04 -3.84 0.17
C THR A 142 7.59 -3.69 -1.28
N VAL A 143 6.29 -3.44 -1.51
CA VAL A 143 5.76 -3.19 -2.85
C VAL A 143 6.30 -1.90 -3.45
N TYR A 144 6.87 -1.00 -2.65
CA TYR A 144 7.46 0.25 -3.09
C TYR A 144 9.00 0.22 -3.02
N ARG A 145 9.62 -0.97 -2.94
CA ARG A 145 11.08 -1.13 -2.77
C ARG A 145 11.90 -0.37 -3.82
N ASP A 146 11.41 -0.33 -5.07
CA ASP A 146 12.10 0.32 -6.19
C ASP A 146 11.76 1.82 -6.31
N ARG A 147 10.96 2.37 -5.39
CA ARG A 147 10.59 3.79 -5.38
C ARG A 147 11.66 4.63 -4.65
N PRO A 148 11.96 5.84 -5.15
CA PRO A 148 12.84 6.77 -4.45
C PRO A 148 12.39 7.01 -3.00
N GLY A 149 13.36 7.03 -2.09
CA GLY A 149 13.13 7.24 -0.66
C GLY A 149 12.85 5.97 0.15
N TYR A 150 12.65 4.81 -0.49
CA TYR A 150 12.61 3.54 0.22
C TYR A 150 13.99 3.19 0.80
N ARG A 151 14.03 2.80 2.08
CA ARG A 151 15.26 2.41 2.79
C ARG A 151 15.26 0.93 3.07
N ALA A 152 15.88 0.15 2.19
CA ALA A 152 15.89 -1.31 2.32
C ALA A 152 16.54 -1.79 3.63
N GLU A 153 17.59 -1.11 4.09
CA GLU A 153 18.31 -1.47 5.31
C GLU A 153 17.46 -1.29 6.59
N GLU A 154 16.51 -0.35 6.56
CA GLU A 154 15.68 0.00 7.73
C GLU A 154 14.27 -0.59 7.65
N TRP A 155 13.68 -0.67 6.45
CA TRP A 155 12.25 -0.93 6.25
C TRP A 155 11.96 -2.27 5.60
N ALA A 156 12.99 -3.01 5.15
CA ALA A 156 12.77 -4.39 4.76
C ALA A 156 12.26 -5.21 5.97
N PRO A 157 11.36 -6.18 5.73
CA PRO A 157 10.94 -7.14 6.74
C PRO A 157 12.12 -7.92 7.33
#